data_AF-A0A6N2D555-F1
#
_entry.id   AF-A0A6N2D555-F1
#
_cell.length_a   1.000
_cell.length_b   1.000
_cell.length_c   1.000
_cell.angle_alpha   90.00
_cell.angle_beta   90.00
_cell.angle_gamma   90.00
#
_symmetry.space_group_name_H-M   'P 1'
#
loop_
_entity.id
_entity.type
_entity.pdbx_description
1 polymer ?
#
loop_
_entity_poly.entity_id
_entity_poly.type
_entity_poly.pdbx_seq_one_letter_code
_entity_poly.pdbx_strand_id
1 'polypeptide(L)'
;MHGPRIHRGRCLGPCGAGHVSAPSGVARTGTARGVGRGPCWTGHRERRTMGAVRGDGKSSGERTMVTAARKRFEVRLHGALWKSAEKLRRQEWTQALGEINGTEHDAVDLGIEFVRPPGCPWQVRIYRDGTELIDTVEPDVRELERCISEYGATIRQLVQVDRNAPVRGVEALDYAKRVVHDEAASILREALEGHIVLTLDEARKLFTVLFLAASDLPGEFIRYHRFH
;
A
#
# COMPACT_ATOMS: atom_id res chain seq x y z
N MET A 1 -17.55 31.71 -70.04
CA MET A 1 -16.97 30.43 -70.48
C MET A 1 -17.57 29.32 -69.63
N HIS A 2 -18.19 28.34 -70.28
CA HIS A 2 -19.00 27.25 -69.72
C HIS A 2 -18.16 26.06 -69.23
N GLY A 3 -18.49 25.55 -68.03
CA GLY A 3 -18.57 24.13 -67.59
C GLY A 3 -17.46 23.10 -67.90
N PRO A 4 -17.56 21.84 -67.43
CA PRO A 4 -18.71 21.23 -66.74
C PRO A 4 -18.41 20.50 -65.41
N ARG A 5 -19.49 20.29 -64.64
CA ARG A 5 -19.67 19.27 -63.61
C ARG A 5 -19.78 17.88 -64.26
N ILE A 6 -19.27 16.84 -63.60
CA ILE A 6 -19.73 15.45 -63.82
C ILE A 6 -20.04 14.79 -62.47
N HIS A 7 -21.11 14.03 -62.51
CA HIS A 7 -21.89 13.39 -61.46
C HIS A 7 -21.69 11.86 -61.49
N ARG A 8 -22.07 11.20 -60.38
CA ARG A 8 -22.45 9.76 -60.21
C ARG A 8 -21.28 8.77 -60.05
N GLY A 9 -21.38 7.71 -59.22
CA GLY A 9 -22.59 7.10 -58.68
C GLY A 9 -22.38 6.15 -57.48
N ARG A 10 -23.53 5.78 -56.91
CA ARG A 10 -23.76 4.74 -55.89
C ARG A 10 -23.69 3.32 -56.49
N CYS A 11 -23.26 2.35 -55.68
CA CYS A 11 -23.77 0.97 -55.55
C CYS A 11 -23.55 0.58 -54.07
N LEU A 12 -24.53 0.33 -53.19
CA LEU A 12 -25.48 -0.80 -53.07
C LEU A 12 -24.81 -2.19 -53.04
N GLY A 13 -24.91 -2.86 -51.88
CA GLY A 13 -24.81 -4.32 -51.77
C GLY A 13 -24.23 -4.87 -50.46
N PRO A 14 -25.04 -5.43 -49.54
CA PRO A 14 -24.61 -6.15 -48.35
C PRO A 14 -24.55 -7.67 -48.59
N CYS A 15 -23.71 -8.41 -47.85
CA CYS A 15 -23.85 -9.87 -47.63
C CYS A 15 -22.78 -10.38 -46.66
N GLY A 16 -23.16 -11.23 -45.70
CA GLY A 16 -22.22 -12.10 -44.99
C GLY A 16 -22.52 -12.37 -43.52
N ALA A 17 -23.62 -13.05 -43.24
CA ALA A 17 -23.84 -13.73 -41.97
C ALA A 17 -22.85 -14.90 -41.80
N GLY A 18 -22.32 -15.09 -40.59
CA GLY A 18 -21.47 -16.21 -40.21
C GLY A 18 -21.69 -16.59 -38.75
N HIS A 19 -22.67 -17.45 -38.51
CA HIS A 19 -22.93 -18.16 -37.26
C HIS A 19 -22.20 -19.52 -37.35
N VAL A 20 -21.27 -19.86 -36.45
CA VAL A 20 -20.99 -21.26 -36.04
C VAL A 20 -20.38 -21.32 -34.63
N SER A 21 -21.19 -21.86 -33.72
CA SER A 21 -20.95 -22.85 -32.66
C SER A 21 -19.69 -22.88 -31.79
N ALA A 22 -19.96 -22.89 -30.48
CA ALA A 22 -19.15 -23.45 -29.40
C ALA A 22 -19.00 -24.98 -29.48
N PRO A 23 -18.03 -25.55 -28.76
CA PRO A 23 -18.19 -26.87 -28.16
C PRO A 23 -18.12 -26.82 -26.63
N SER A 24 -19.14 -27.45 -26.03
CA SER A 24 -19.19 -27.90 -24.65
C SER A 24 -18.11 -28.94 -24.36
N GLY A 25 -17.47 -28.84 -23.19
CA GLY A 25 -16.51 -29.83 -22.69
C GLY A 25 -16.67 -29.99 -21.17
N VAL A 26 -16.99 -31.21 -20.76
CA VAL A 26 -17.56 -31.63 -19.48
C VAL A 26 -16.50 -31.85 -18.39
N ALA A 27 -16.93 -31.52 -17.17
CA ALA A 27 -16.56 -32.01 -15.83
C ALA A 27 -15.20 -32.71 -15.58
N ARG A 28 -14.54 -32.26 -14.50
CA ARG A 28 -14.01 -33.20 -13.51
C ARG A 28 -14.01 -32.60 -12.11
N THR A 29 -14.89 -33.15 -11.28
CA THR A 29 -14.90 -33.09 -9.83
C THR A 29 -13.61 -33.71 -9.28
N GLY A 30 -12.88 -32.96 -8.46
CA GLY A 30 -11.70 -33.43 -7.75
C GLY A 30 -11.77 -33.01 -6.29
N THR A 31 -12.41 -33.83 -5.48
CA THR A 31 -12.33 -33.84 -4.02
C THR A 31 -10.89 -34.10 -3.57
N ALA A 32 -10.31 -33.22 -2.77
CA ALA A 32 -9.20 -33.56 -1.89
C ALA A 32 -9.30 -32.77 -0.58
N ARG A 33 -9.78 -33.47 0.46
CA ARG A 33 -9.64 -33.08 1.86
C ARG A 33 -8.15 -33.09 2.20
N GLY A 34 -7.60 -31.93 2.57
CA GLY A 34 -6.27 -31.79 3.15
C GLY A 34 -6.40 -31.30 4.59
N VAL A 35 -6.36 -32.24 5.52
CA VAL A 35 -6.26 -32.00 6.96
C VAL A 35 -4.80 -31.66 7.29
N GLY A 36 -4.54 -30.48 7.88
CA GLY A 36 -3.31 -30.17 8.59
C GLY A 36 -3.66 -29.13 9.67
N ARG A 37 -4.00 -29.55 10.90
CA ARG A 37 -3.08 -29.82 12.02
C ARG A 37 -1.96 -28.79 12.09
N GLY A 38 -2.15 -27.80 12.97
CA GLY A 38 -1.18 -26.75 13.27
C GLY A 38 -0.01 -27.21 14.15
N PRO A 39 0.88 -26.29 14.54
CA PRO A 39 1.82 -26.52 15.61
C PRO A 39 1.23 -26.10 16.97
N CYS A 40 1.23 -27.08 17.87
CA CYS A 40 0.96 -27.00 19.29
C CYS A 40 2.02 -26.15 19.99
N TRP A 41 1.58 -25.14 20.75
CA TRP A 41 2.38 -24.43 21.73
C TRP A 41 2.46 -25.25 23.01
N THR A 42 3.67 -25.61 23.42
CA THR A 42 3.96 -26.12 24.78
C THR A 42 4.92 -25.15 25.46
N GLY A 43 4.39 -24.34 26.37
CA GLY A 43 5.15 -23.45 27.23
C GLY A 43 4.65 -23.56 28.66
N HIS A 44 5.55 -24.01 29.53
CA HIS A 44 5.30 -24.43 30.90
C HIS A 44 4.73 -23.34 31.82
N ARG A 45 3.85 -23.80 32.70
CA ARG A 45 3.37 -23.14 33.92
C ARG A 45 4.48 -23.15 34.97
N GLU A 46 4.75 -22.02 35.62
CA GLU A 46 5.29 -22.03 36.97
C GLU A 46 4.71 -20.91 37.84
N ARG A 47 4.33 -21.30 39.06
CA ARG A 47 3.74 -20.49 40.13
C ARG A 47 4.77 -20.35 41.24
N ARG A 48 4.84 -19.17 41.88
CA ARG A 48 5.21 -18.89 43.29
C ARG A 48 5.41 -17.38 43.42
N THR A 49 5.13 -16.64 44.50
CA THR A 49 4.37 -16.79 45.76
C THR A 49 4.30 -15.37 46.36
N MET A 50 3.28 -15.11 47.17
CA MET A 50 3.07 -13.87 47.93
C MET A 50 4.20 -13.58 48.94
N GLY A 51 4.44 -12.28 49.18
CA GLY A 51 5.15 -11.74 50.34
C GLY A 51 4.86 -10.24 50.45
N ALA A 52 4.21 -9.83 51.54
CA ALA A 52 3.62 -8.51 51.73
C ALA A 52 4.43 -7.63 52.71
N VAL A 53 4.07 -6.33 52.70
CA VAL A 53 4.01 -5.37 53.84
C VAL A 53 4.99 -4.16 53.84
N ARG A 54 4.35 -3.00 53.60
CA ARG A 54 4.41 -1.63 54.18
C ARG A 54 5.72 -0.82 54.22
N GLY A 55 5.58 0.41 53.71
CA GLY A 55 6.29 1.60 54.16
C GLY A 55 5.54 2.87 53.71
N ASP A 56 5.04 3.64 54.68
CA ASP A 56 4.37 4.92 54.52
C ASP A 56 5.29 6.02 53.94
N GLY A 57 4.72 7.01 53.25
CA GLY A 57 5.30 8.35 53.25
C GLY A 57 5.17 9.19 51.98
N LYS A 58 4.40 10.27 52.13
CA LYS A 58 4.46 11.56 51.41
C LYS A 58 3.79 11.68 50.04
N SER A 59 2.62 12.29 50.13
CA SER A 59 2.03 13.21 49.14
C SER A 59 3.05 14.21 48.59
N SER A 60 3.32 14.07 47.31
CA SER A 60 3.87 15.11 46.44
C SER A 60 3.00 15.04 45.19
N GLY A 61 2.35 16.15 44.85
CA GLY A 61 1.55 16.29 43.64
C GLY A 61 2.43 16.20 42.41
N GLU A 62 2.82 14.98 42.06
CA GLU A 62 3.53 14.66 40.83
C GLU A 62 2.48 14.62 39.74
N ARG A 63 2.34 15.79 39.11
CA ARG A 63 1.61 16.02 37.88
C ARG A 63 1.91 14.84 36.96
N THR A 64 0.96 13.92 36.86
CA THR A 64 1.01 12.80 35.93
C THR A 64 1.00 13.42 34.54
N MET A 65 2.18 13.75 34.03
CA MET A 65 2.38 13.75 32.61
C MET A 65 2.05 12.32 32.22
N VAL A 66 0.85 12.13 31.71
CA VAL A 66 0.53 10.98 30.87
C VAL A 66 1.51 11.11 29.72
N THR A 67 2.69 10.51 29.87
CA THR A 67 3.60 10.24 28.77
C THR A 67 2.75 9.38 27.85
N ALA A 68 2.15 10.00 26.83
CA ALA A 68 1.34 9.32 25.85
C ALA A 68 2.17 8.12 25.39
N ALA A 69 1.68 6.91 25.68
CA ALA A 69 2.36 5.69 25.31
C ALA A 69 2.68 5.81 23.83
N ARG A 70 3.97 5.89 23.48
CA ARG A 70 4.42 5.83 22.09
C ARG A 70 4.00 4.45 21.59
N LYS A 71 2.78 4.35 21.07
CA LYS A 71 2.31 3.17 20.34
C LYS A 71 3.11 3.15 19.06
N ARG A 72 3.92 2.10 18.90
CA ARG A 72 4.80 1.98 17.75
C ARG A 72 4.49 0.71 17.01
N PHE A 73 4.63 0.79 15.70
CA PHE A 73 4.02 -0.14 14.78
C PHE A 73 5.04 -0.68 13.79
N GLU A 74 4.76 -1.86 13.26
CA GLU A 74 5.52 -2.45 12.16
C GLU A 74 4.65 -2.50 10.90
N VAL A 75 5.18 -2.08 9.76
CA VAL A 75 4.52 -2.17 8.46
C VAL A 75 4.98 -3.41 7.71
N ARG A 76 4.04 -4.12 7.10
CA ARG A 76 4.26 -5.31 6.28
C ARG A 76 3.43 -5.24 5.00
N LEU A 77 3.85 -6.01 4.00
CA LEU A 77 3.07 -6.26 2.79
C LEU A 77 2.55 -7.69 2.80
N HIS A 78 1.32 -7.88 2.32
CA HIS A 78 0.74 -9.21 2.25
C HIS A 78 1.58 -10.18 1.42
N GLY A 79 1.72 -11.43 1.90
CA GLY A 79 2.60 -12.42 1.28
C GLY A 79 2.28 -12.74 -0.18
N ALA A 80 1.03 -12.59 -0.62
CA ALA A 80 0.66 -12.74 -2.03
C ALA A 80 1.31 -11.67 -2.91
N LEU A 81 1.37 -10.42 -2.46
CA LEU A 81 2.04 -9.31 -3.17
C LEU A 81 3.54 -9.63 -3.33
N TRP A 82 4.17 -10.17 -2.27
CA TRP A 82 5.59 -10.52 -2.29
C TRP A 82 5.92 -11.62 -3.31
N LYS A 83 5.04 -12.61 -3.42
CA LYS A 83 5.21 -13.75 -4.33
C LYS A 83 5.10 -13.34 -5.79
N SER A 84 4.21 -12.39 -6.11
CA SER A 84 4.00 -11.91 -7.49
C SER A 84 5.02 -10.87 -7.95
N ALA A 85 5.75 -10.24 -7.03
CA ALA A 85 6.65 -9.13 -7.37
C ALA A 85 7.96 -9.59 -8.02
N GLU A 86 8.37 -8.84 -9.05
CA GLU A 86 9.69 -8.97 -9.68
C GLU A 86 10.83 -8.61 -8.71
N LYS A 87 12.05 -9.04 -9.04
CA LYS A 87 13.23 -8.86 -8.17
C LYS A 87 13.50 -7.39 -7.83
N LEU A 88 13.49 -6.49 -8.83
CA LEU A 88 13.74 -5.06 -8.60
C LEU A 88 12.67 -4.45 -7.70
N ARG A 89 11.40 -4.75 -7.96
CA ARG A 89 10.29 -4.28 -7.14
C ARG A 89 10.39 -4.74 -5.69
N ARG A 90 10.75 -6.01 -5.45
CA ARG A 90 11.01 -6.52 -4.09
C ARG A 90 12.15 -5.79 -3.39
N GLN A 91 13.22 -5.42 -4.10
CA GLN A 91 14.33 -4.66 -3.50
C GLN A 91 13.86 -3.29 -3.01
N GLU A 92 13.07 -2.60 -3.81
CA GLU A 92 12.53 -1.28 -3.46
C GLU A 92 11.51 -1.38 -2.32
N TRP A 93 10.70 -2.45 -2.29
CA TRP A 93 9.80 -2.73 -1.17
C TRP A 93 10.57 -2.99 0.13
N THR A 94 11.59 -3.85 0.09
CA THR A 94 12.45 -4.11 1.26
C THR A 94 13.04 -2.81 1.80
N GLN A 95 13.52 -1.95 0.90
CA GLN A 95 14.09 -0.68 1.30
C GLN A 95 13.03 0.25 1.93
N ALA A 96 11.90 0.48 1.28
CA ALA A 96 10.85 1.36 1.80
C ALA A 96 10.28 0.87 3.13
N LEU A 97 10.10 -0.45 3.27
CA LEU A 97 9.73 -1.09 4.55
C LEU A 97 10.80 -0.87 5.62
N GLY A 98 12.08 -0.96 5.25
CA GLY A 98 13.19 -0.65 6.15
C GLY A 98 13.23 0.81 6.59
N GLU A 99 12.85 1.77 5.73
CA GLU A 99 12.81 3.19 6.07
C GLU A 99 11.69 3.54 7.06
N ILE A 100 10.52 2.90 6.95
CA ILE A 100 9.43 3.10 7.92
C ILE A 100 9.68 2.31 9.21
N ASN A 101 10.04 1.04 9.12
CA ASN A 101 10.23 0.16 10.29
C ASN A 101 11.56 0.41 11.02
N GLY A 102 12.54 1.02 10.35
CA GLY A 102 13.83 1.38 10.95
C GLY A 102 13.81 2.68 11.75
N THR A 103 12.67 3.38 11.77
CA THR A 103 12.45 4.50 12.70
C THR A 103 12.44 3.92 14.11
N GLU A 104 13.30 4.40 15.02
CA GLU A 104 13.48 3.77 16.33
C GLU A 104 12.16 3.67 17.09
N HIS A 105 11.79 2.43 17.35
CA HIS A 105 10.54 2.10 18.00
C HIS A 105 10.73 1.10 19.15
N ASP A 106 10.91 1.54 20.41
CA ASP A 106 10.71 0.69 21.60
C ASP A 106 9.35 -0.05 21.53
N ALA A 107 9.39 -1.36 21.76
CA ALA A 107 8.27 -2.30 21.83
C ALA A 107 7.15 -2.10 20.77
N VAL A 108 7.16 -2.97 19.76
CA VAL A 108 6.11 -3.02 18.73
C VAL A 108 4.88 -3.75 19.28
N ASP A 109 3.90 -3.00 19.77
CA ASP A 109 2.62 -3.57 20.20
C ASP A 109 1.63 -3.76 19.03
N LEU A 110 1.84 -3.04 17.91
CA LEU A 110 0.93 -3.03 16.77
C LEU A 110 1.64 -3.34 15.44
N GLY A 111 0.93 -3.95 14.50
CA GLY A 111 1.38 -4.17 13.12
C GLY A 111 0.35 -3.68 12.11
N ILE A 112 0.80 -3.17 10.98
CA ILE A 112 0.00 -2.83 9.81
C ILE A 112 0.39 -3.76 8.66
N GLU A 113 -0.58 -4.37 8.00
CA GLU A 113 -0.40 -5.10 6.74
C GLU A 113 -1.25 -4.46 5.64
N PHE A 114 -0.62 -4.07 4.53
CA PHE A 114 -1.36 -3.72 3.31
C PHE A 114 -1.77 -4.97 2.54
N VAL A 115 -3.07 -5.05 2.23
CA VAL A 115 -3.68 -6.16 1.51
C VAL A 115 -4.53 -5.64 0.37
N ARG A 116 -4.49 -6.32 -0.77
CA ARG A 116 -5.41 -6.09 -1.89
C ARG A 116 -5.99 -7.42 -2.34
N PRO A 117 -7.12 -7.86 -1.76
CA PRO A 117 -7.79 -9.07 -2.24
C PRO A 117 -8.23 -8.91 -3.70
N PRO A 118 -8.29 -9.98 -4.50
CA PRO A 118 -8.76 -9.90 -5.89
C PRO A 118 -10.17 -9.29 -5.96
N GLY A 119 -10.34 -8.28 -6.83
CA GLY A 119 -11.62 -7.59 -7.01
C GLY A 119 -12.04 -6.67 -5.86
N CYS A 120 -11.18 -6.48 -4.85
CA CYS A 120 -11.43 -5.60 -3.71
C CYS A 120 -10.48 -4.39 -3.73
N PRO A 121 -10.88 -3.28 -3.09
CA PRO A 121 -9.98 -2.14 -2.88
C PRO A 121 -8.82 -2.49 -1.95
N TRP A 122 -7.88 -1.55 -1.81
CA TRP A 122 -6.84 -1.65 -0.80
C TRP A 122 -7.43 -1.63 0.60
N GLN A 123 -6.91 -2.52 1.45
CA GLN A 123 -7.26 -2.64 2.85
C GLN A 123 -6.00 -2.57 3.69
N VAL A 124 -6.15 -2.05 4.91
CA VAL A 124 -5.09 -1.96 5.91
C VAL A 124 -5.50 -2.79 7.11
N ARG A 125 -4.82 -3.91 7.32
CA ARG A 125 -5.08 -4.80 8.45
C ARG A 125 -4.20 -4.42 9.63
N ILE A 126 -4.79 -4.38 10.81
CA ILE A 126 -4.14 -3.94 12.05
C ILE A 126 -4.02 -5.13 12.99
N TYR A 127 -2.81 -5.41 13.43
CA TYR A 127 -2.46 -6.54 14.28
C TYR A 127 -1.98 -6.09 15.65
N ARG A 128 -2.24 -6.86 16.70
CA ARG A 128 -1.56 -6.78 18.00
C ARG A 128 -0.51 -7.87 18.11
N ASP A 129 0.62 -7.56 18.73
CA ASP A 129 1.71 -8.52 19.00
C ASP A 129 2.15 -9.28 17.72
N GLY A 130 1.99 -8.61 16.57
CA GLY A 130 2.27 -9.13 15.23
C GLY A 130 1.39 -10.28 14.73
N THR A 131 0.38 -10.74 15.48
CA THR A 131 -0.38 -11.96 15.17
C THR A 131 -1.90 -11.86 15.32
N GLU A 132 -2.40 -11.12 16.30
CA GLU A 132 -3.84 -10.98 16.54
C GLU A 132 -4.42 -9.89 15.64
N LEU A 133 -5.25 -10.23 14.66
CA LEU A 133 -5.94 -9.22 13.85
C LEU A 133 -6.98 -8.50 14.73
N ILE A 134 -6.78 -7.21 14.94
CA ILE A 134 -7.68 -6.36 15.73
C ILE A 134 -8.72 -5.68 14.82
N ASP A 135 -8.28 -5.20 13.65
CA ASP A 135 -9.16 -4.45 12.75
C ASP A 135 -8.72 -4.50 11.29
N THR A 136 -9.62 -4.11 10.38
CA THR A 136 -9.36 -3.87 8.97
C THR A 136 -9.98 -2.54 8.57
N VAL A 137 -9.11 -1.60 8.19
CA VAL A 137 -9.49 -0.27 7.74
C VAL A 137 -9.47 -0.21 6.21
N GLU A 138 -10.50 0.39 5.63
CA GLU A 138 -10.53 0.76 4.22
C GLU A 138 -10.28 2.27 4.11
N PRO A 139 -9.09 2.72 3.65
CA PRO A 139 -8.84 4.13 3.41
C PRO A 139 -9.73 4.64 2.26
N ASP A 140 -9.82 5.96 2.06
CA ASP A 140 -10.52 6.51 0.90
C ASP A 140 -9.85 6.05 -0.40
N VAL A 141 -10.41 4.98 -0.97
CA VAL A 141 -9.82 4.27 -2.09
C VAL A 141 -9.73 5.17 -3.32
N ARG A 142 -10.72 6.04 -3.54
CA ARG A 142 -10.78 6.87 -4.74
C ARG A 142 -9.67 7.92 -4.70
N GLU A 143 -9.55 8.62 -3.59
CA GLU A 143 -8.52 9.63 -3.43
C GLU A 143 -7.12 9.01 -3.37
N LEU A 144 -6.98 7.84 -2.75
CA LEU A 144 -5.71 7.13 -2.69
C LEU A 144 -5.26 6.61 -4.07
N GLU A 145 -6.18 6.04 -4.86
CA GLU A 145 -5.90 5.63 -6.25
C GLU A 145 -5.55 6.82 -7.14
N ARG A 146 -6.21 7.97 -6.95
CA ARG A 146 -5.85 9.22 -7.62
C ARG A 146 -4.42 9.64 -7.28
N CYS A 147 -4.08 9.70 -5.99
CA CYS A 147 -2.73 10.04 -5.54
C CYS A 147 -1.67 9.09 -6.11
N ILE A 148 -1.94 7.78 -6.12
CA ILE A 148 -1.03 6.77 -6.73
C ILE A 148 -0.82 7.07 -8.22
N SER A 149 -1.90 7.37 -8.95
CA SER A 149 -1.86 7.66 -10.39
C SER A 149 -1.08 8.95 -10.69
N GLU A 150 -1.36 10.03 -9.95
CA GLU A 150 -0.70 11.33 -10.10
C GLU A 150 0.78 11.26 -9.73
N TYR A 151 1.12 10.55 -8.65
CA TYR A 151 2.51 10.33 -8.27
C TYR A 151 3.26 9.53 -9.34
N GLY A 152 2.65 8.48 -9.88
CA GLY A 152 3.19 7.70 -10.98
C GLY A 152 3.37 8.53 -12.26
N ALA A 153 2.43 9.43 -12.57
CA ALA A 153 2.55 10.35 -13.71
C ALA A 153 3.73 11.32 -13.53
N THR A 154 3.92 11.84 -12.31
CA THR A 154 5.04 12.73 -12.00
C THR A 154 6.37 12.01 -12.13
N ILE A 155 6.47 10.75 -11.70
CA ILE A 155 7.67 9.92 -11.91
C ILE A 155 7.92 9.67 -13.40
N ARG A 156 6.88 9.35 -14.19
CA ARG A 156 7.02 9.17 -15.65
C ARG A 156 7.54 10.43 -16.34
N GLN A 157 7.08 11.60 -15.90
CA GLN A 157 7.60 12.88 -16.38
C GLN A 157 9.06 13.06 -15.98
N LEU A 158 9.41 12.79 -14.71
CA LEU A 158 10.78 12.89 -14.21
C LEU A 158 11.77 12.01 -15.00
N VAL A 159 11.36 10.80 -15.38
CA VAL A 159 12.17 9.91 -16.25
C VAL A 159 12.42 10.51 -17.63
N GLN A 160 11.48 11.29 -18.17
CA GLN A 160 11.61 11.95 -19.47
C GLN A 160 12.43 13.24 -19.41
N VAL A 161 12.67 13.78 -18.22
CA VAL A 161 13.48 14.99 -18.07
C VAL A 161 14.95 14.65 -18.35
N ASP A 162 15.48 15.21 -19.44
CA ASP A 162 16.91 15.10 -19.78
C ASP A 162 17.77 15.72 -18.66
N ARG A 163 18.99 15.22 -18.48
CA ARG A 163 19.99 15.79 -17.56
C ARG A 163 20.31 17.25 -17.90
N ASN A 164 20.01 17.71 -19.11
CA ASN A 164 20.19 19.09 -19.58
C ASN A 164 18.92 19.96 -19.42
N ALA A 165 17.85 19.43 -18.85
CA ALA A 165 16.62 20.19 -18.69
C ALA A 165 16.82 21.43 -17.82
N PRO A 166 16.04 22.50 -18.03
CA PRO A 166 16.07 23.66 -17.16
C PRO A 166 15.79 23.24 -15.71
N VAL A 167 16.63 23.68 -14.77
CA VAL A 167 16.52 23.40 -13.33
C VAL A 167 15.09 23.65 -12.81
N ARG A 168 14.44 24.72 -13.28
CA ARG A 168 13.05 25.07 -12.94
C ARG A 168 12.03 23.97 -13.26
N GLY A 169 12.26 23.16 -14.30
CA GLY A 169 11.36 22.08 -14.68
C GLY A 169 11.44 20.89 -13.72
N VAL A 170 12.66 20.54 -13.27
CA VAL A 170 12.88 19.49 -12.27
C VAL A 170 12.29 19.91 -10.92
N GLU A 171 12.59 21.13 -10.47
CA GLU A 171 12.07 21.68 -9.21
C GLU A 171 10.53 21.69 -9.15
N ALA A 172 9.87 21.99 -10.27
CA ALA A 172 8.42 21.95 -10.37
C ALA A 172 7.86 20.53 -10.19
N LEU A 173 8.53 19.52 -10.77
CA LEU A 173 8.17 18.12 -10.58
C LEU A 173 8.40 17.67 -9.13
N ASP A 174 9.49 18.09 -8.50
CA ASP A 174 9.76 17.76 -7.09
C ASP A 174 8.74 18.38 -6.14
N TYR A 175 8.31 19.62 -6.43
CA TYR A 175 7.21 20.24 -5.70
C TYR A 175 5.89 19.48 -5.90
N ALA A 176 5.57 19.10 -7.14
CA ALA A 176 4.37 18.31 -7.44
C ALA A 176 4.39 16.95 -6.71
N LYS A 177 5.54 16.26 -6.69
CA LYS A 177 5.74 15.03 -5.91
C LYS A 177 5.43 15.25 -4.43
N ARG A 178 5.91 16.35 -3.85
CA ARG A 178 5.70 16.67 -2.43
C ARG A 178 4.23 16.94 -2.13
N VAL A 179 3.53 17.66 -2.99
CA VAL A 179 2.09 17.93 -2.82
C VAL A 179 1.29 16.63 -2.80
N VAL A 180 1.54 15.72 -3.76
CA VAL A 180 0.85 14.43 -3.82
C VAL A 180 1.19 13.54 -2.61
N HIS A 181 2.44 13.56 -2.15
CA HIS A 181 2.86 12.88 -0.91
C HIS A 181 2.08 13.39 0.31
N ASP A 182 1.93 14.70 0.45
CA ASP A 182 1.29 15.31 1.62
C ASP A 182 -0.19 15.00 1.67
N GLU A 183 -0.84 15.04 0.51
CA GLU A 183 -2.23 14.68 0.36
C GLU A 183 -2.48 13.20 0.70
N ALA A 184 -1.72 12.29 0.09
CA ALA A 184 -1.84 10.86 0.37
C ALA A 184 -1.50 10.51 1.83
N ALA A 185 -0.52 11.22 2.41
CA ALA A 185 -0.19 11.08 3.81
C ALA A 185 -1.35 11.53 4.73
N SER A 186 -2.08 12.59 4.40
CA SER A 186 -3.27 13.00 5.18
C SER A 186 -4.33 11.91 5.16
N ILE A 187 -4.65 11.37 3.97
CA ILE A 187 -5.64 10.30 3.80
C ILE A 187 -5.30 9.08 4.67
N LEU A 188 -4.04 8.65 4.67
CA LEU A 188 -3.60 7.51 5.47
C LEU A 188 -3.62 7.79 6.97
N ARG A 189 -3.32 9.03 7.39
CA ARG A 189 -3.39 9.44 8.80
C ARG A 189 -4.82 9.43 9.30
N GLU A 190 -5.74 9.97 8.53
CA GLU A 190 -7.17 10.00 8.85
C GLU A 190 -7.74 8.58 8.91
N ALA A 191 -7.39 7.72 7.94
CA ALA A 191 -7.84 6.33 7.95
C ALA A 191 -7.35 5.54 9.17
N LEU A 192 -6.12 5.79 9.62
CA LEU A 192 -5.50 5.08 10.75
C LEU A 192 -5.73 5.76 12.11
N GLU A 193 -6.46 6.88 12.13
CA GLU A 193 -6.82 7.58 13.35
C GLU A 193 -7.59 6.63 14.29
N GLY A 194 -7.29 6.70 15.59
CA GLY A 194 -7.85 5.79 16.59
C GLY A 194 -7.07 4.49 16.79
N HIS A 195 -6.28 4.06 15.80
CA HIS A 195 -5.40 2.89 15.92
C HIS A 195 -3.95 3.30 16.17
N ILE A 196 -3.40 4.09 15.25
CA ILE A 196 -1.97 4.44 15.20
C ILE A 196 -1.85 5.94 14.93
N VAL A 197 -1.06 6.63 15.76
CA VAL A 197 -0.77 8.05 15.56
C VAL A 197 0.47 8.17 14.70
N LEU A 198 0.27 8.61 13.45
CA LEU A 198 1.35 8.83 12.50
C LEU A 198 1.71 10.32 12.41
N THR A 199 3.01 10.59 12.41
CA THR A 199 3.55 11.87 11.91
C THR A 199 3.36 11.98 10.40
N LEU A 200 3.44 13.19 9.86
CA LEU A 200 3.37 13.40 8.41
C LEU A 200 4.50 12.65 7.68
N ASP A 201 5.70 12.59 8.25
CA ASP A 201 6.85 11.87 7.67
C ASP A 201 6.61 10.36 7.62
N GLU A 202 6.13 9.76 8.72
CA GLU A 202 5.77 8.34 8.76
C GLU A 202 4.65 8.02 7.77
N ALA A 203 3.66 8.89 7.65
CA ALA A 203 2.57 8.71 6.70
C ALA A 203 3.02 8.84 5.23
N ARG A 204 3.98 9.72 4.91
CA ARG A 204 4.61 9.78 3.58
C ARG A 204 5.39 8.50 3.26
N LYS A 205 6.15 7.97 4.23
CA LYS A 205 6.85 6.68 4.09
C LYS A 205 5.84 5.54 3.90
N LEU A 206 4.73 5.56 4.62
CA LEU A 206 3.66 4.59 4.50
C LEU A 206 3.02 4.65 3.11
N PHE A 207 2.74 5.85 2.60
CA PHE A 207 2.28 6.04 1.21
C PHE A 207 3.30 5.54 0.20
N THR A 208 4.60 5.75 0.43
CA THR A 208 5.66 5.23 -0.45
C THR A 208 5.58 3.70 -0.55
N VAL A 209 5.44 2.99 0.57
CA VAL A 209 5.25 1.53 0.59
C VAL A 209 4.02 1.12 -0.25
N LEU A 210 2.89 1.79 -0.04
CA LEU A 210 1.66 1.51 -0.76
C LEU A 210 1.81 1.79 -2.28
N PHE A 211 2.39 2.93 -2.65
CA PHE A 211 2.62 3.30 -4.04
C PHE A 211 3.49 2.26 -4.76
N LEU A 212 4.56 1.80 -4.13
CA LEU A 212 5.41 0.76 -4.72
C LEU A 212 4.65 -0.57 -4.87
N ALA A 213 3.75 -0.88 -3.94
CA ALA A 213 2.91 -2.09 -4.00
C ALA A 213 1.82 -2.00 -5.07
N ALA A 214 1.24 -0.82 -5.27
CA ALA A 214 0.08 -0.59 -6.12
C ALA A 214 0.40 -0.15 -7.54
N SER A 215 1.54 0.50 -7.77
CA SER A 215 1.88 1.09 -9.07
C SER A 215 2.13 0.05 -10.14
N ASP A 216 1.77 0.39 -11.37
CA ASP A 216 2.04 -0.36 -12.58
C ASP A 216 3.36 0.05 -13.25
N LEU A 217 4.17 0.90 -12.58
CA LEU A 217 5.41 1.40 -13.16
C LEU A 217 6.39 0.25 -13.46
N PRO A 218 7.09 0.33 -14.61
CA PRO A 218 8.21 -0.56 -14.90
C PRO A 218 9.26 -0.51 -13.78
N GLY A 219 9.87 -1.65 -13.49
CA GLY A 219 10.84 -1.78 -12.39
C GLY A 219 12.04 -0.85 -12.51
N GLU A 220 12.42 -0.46 -13.72
CA GLU A 220 13.47 0.51 -14.01
C GLU A 220 13.08 1.95 -13.67
N PHE A 221 11.79 2.30 -13.76
CA PHE A 221 11.29 3.64 -13.46
C PHE A 221 10.97 3.79 -11.98
N ILE A 222 10.66 2.69 -11.31
CA ILE A 222 10.24 2.73 -9.92
C ILE A 222 11.27 3.45 -9.03
N ARG A 223 12.58 3.29 -9.30
CA ARG A 223 13.68 3.94 -8.56
C ARG A 223 13.64 5.46 -8.57
N TYR A 224 13.01 6.06 -9.58
CA TYR A 224 12.92 7.50 -9.71
C TYR A 224 12.00 8.13 -8.67
N HIS A 225 11.23 7.33 -7.91
CA HIS A 225 10.51 7.84 -6.74
C HIS A 225 11.45 8.49 -5.72
N ARG A 226 12.72 8.06 -5.65
CA ARG A 226 13.72 8.50 -4.66
C ARG A 226 14.52 9.73 -5.07
N PHE A 227 14.48 10.13 -6.34
CA PHE A 227 15.14 11.36 -6.76
C PHE A 227 14.36 12.57 -6.24
N HIS A 228 15.09 13.53 -5.68
CA HIS A 228 14.62 14.81 -5.15
C HIS A 228 15.51 15.92 -5.68
#